data_AF-A0A4S0J4P3-F1
#
_entry.id   AF-A0A4S0J4P3-F1
#
_cell.length_a   1.000
_cell.length_b   1.000
_cell.length_c   1.000
_cell.angle_alpha   90.00
_cell.angle_beta   90.00
_cell.angle_gamma   90.00
#
_symmetry.space_group_name_H-M   'P 1'
#
loop_
_entity.id
_entity.type
_entity.pdbx_description
1 polymer ?
#
loop_
_entity_poly.entity_id
_entity_poly.type
_entity_poly.pdbx_seq_one_letter_code
_entity_poly.pdbx_strand_id
1 'polypeptide(L)'
;LSISIVDGAGAERLHISRIGKNRTESGADRSGDPAVMGAKTAKVWCGPVIYRPGSEPSITMAMASYDNLVVANSVIAEISLKPIWFIVSEIHVGRSGQGFVID
;
A
#
# COMPACT_ATOMS: atom_id res chain seq x y z
N LEU A 1 -0.78 -8.63 -0.97
CA LEU A 1 -2.09 -8.37 -0.33
C LEU A 1 -1.96 -8.52 1.17
N SER A 2 -1.64 -7.41 1.83
CA SER A 2 -1.48 -7.35 3.27
C SER A 2 -1.91 -5.99 3.79
N ILE A 3 -2.21 -5.92 5.08
CA ILE A 3 -2.43 -4.68 5.81
C ILE A 3 -1.57 -4.70 7.05
N SER A 4 -0.90 -3.58 7.32
CA SER A 4 -0.10 -3.39 8.53
C SER A 4 -0.52 -2.11 9.24
N ILE A 5 -0.51 -2.13 10.56
CA ILE A 5 -0.68 -0.94 11.39
C ILE A 5 0.64 -0.70 12.11
N VAL A 6 1.15 0.52 11.96
CA VAL A 6 2.36 1.02 12.59
C VAL A 6 1.95 2.14 13.55
N ASP A 7 2.46 2.15 14.77
CA ASP A 7 2.15 3.23 15.71
C ASP A 7 2.90 4.54 15.38
N GLY A 8 2.65 5.59 16.16
CA GLY A 8 3.32 6.89 15.99
C GLY A 8 4.85 6.83 16.10
N ALA A 9 5.38 5.91 16.91
CA ALA A 9 6.81 5.70 17.08
C ALA A 9 7.45 4.94 15.91
N GLY A 10 6.65 4.28 15.07
CA GLY A 10 7.13 3.51 13.93
C GLY A 10 7.19 2.01 14.19
N ALA A 11 6.62 1.49 15.29
CA ALA A 11 6.61 0.06 15.57
C ALA A 11 5.38 -0.64 14.95
N GLU A 12 5.59 -1.80 14.31
CA GLU A 12 4.51 -2.64 13.78
C GLU A 12 3.67 -3.24 14.93
N ARG A 13 2.38 -2.89 14.95
CA ARG A 13 1.38 -3.38 15.93
C ARG A 13 0.49 -4.46 15.36
N LEU A 14 0.25 -4.43 14.06
CA LEU A 14 -0.53 -5.44 13.39
C LEU A 14 0.03 -5.67 12.00
N HIS A 15 0.03 -6.93 11.56
CA HIS A 15 0.25 -7.30 10.18
C HIS A 15 -0.63 -8.49 9.85
N ILE A 16 -1.58 -8.29 8.93
CA ILE A 16 -2.43 -9.35 8.40
C ILE A 16 -2.08 -9.54 6.94
N SER A 17 -1.81 -10.77 6.55
CA SER A 17 -1.44 -11.14 5.19
C SER A 17 -2.33 -12.27 4.70
N ARG A 18 -2.70 -12.20 3.41
CA ARG A 18 -3.47 -13.29 2.78
C ARG A 18 -2.62 -14.53 2.50
N ILE A 19 -1.32 -14.33 2.27
CA ILE A 19 -0.38 -15.37 1.81
C ILE A 19 0.74 -15.64 2.83
N GLY A 20 0.99 -14.68 3.72
CA GLY A 20 2.02 -14.77 4.75
C GLY A 20 1.44 -15.01 6.13
N LYS A 21 2.33 -15.01 7.13
CA LYS A 21 1.92 -15.15 8.53
C LYS A 21 1.34 -13.83 9.07
N ASN A 22 0.23 -13.95 9.78
CA ASN A 22 -0.31 -12.86 10.58
C ASN A 22 0.57 -12.62 11.81
N ARG A 23 0.75 -11.36 12.20
CA ARG A 23 1.49 -10.94 13.38
C ARG A 23 0.72 -9.86 14.10
N THR A 24 0.79 -9.89 15.42
CA THR A 24 0.18 -8.90 16.30
C THR A 24 1.24 -8.51 17.33
N GLU A 25 1.37 -7.22 17.62
CA GLU A 25 2.38 -6.65 18.52
C GLU A 25 3.80 -7.17 18.22
N SER A 26 4.19 -7.22 16.94
CA SER A 26 5.52 -7.71 16.57
C SER A 26 6.62 -6.76 17.02
N GLY A 27 6.32 -5.46 17.15
CA GLY A 27 7.27 -4.43 17.57
C GLY A 27 8.37 -4.15 16.56
N ALA A 28 8.25 -4.68 15.33
CA ALA A 28 9.26 -4.48 14.29
C ALA A 28 9.35 -2.99 13.93
N ASP A 29 10.57 -2.47 13.88
CA ASP A 29 10.81 -1.08 13.49
C ASP A 29 10.52 -0.87 12.00
N ARG A 30 9.56 -0.01 11.71
CA ARG A 30 9.15 0.45 10.38
C ARG A 30 9.33 1.96 10.22
N SER A 31 10.00 2.64 11.15
CA SER A 31 10.17 4.09 11.13
C SER A 31 10.88 4.60 9.87
N GLY A 32 11.81 3.81 9.32
CA GLY A 32 12.52 4.09 8.06
C GLY A 32 11.82 3.57 6.79
N ASP A 33 10.64 2.97 6.90
CA ASP A 33 9.88 2.52 5.73
C ASP A 33 9.44 3.75 4.91
N PRO A 34 9.77 3.85 3.61
CA PRO A 34 9.36 4.98 2.76
C PRO A 34 7.85 5.24 2.80
N ALA A 35 7.04 4.18 2.95
CA ALA A 35 5.59 4.32 3.04
C ALA A 35 5.16 5.04 4.32
N VAL A 36 5.81 4.73 5.45
CA VAL A 36 5.57 5.40 6.74
C VAL A 36 6.05 6.84 6.67
N MET A 37 7.28 7.08 6.23
CA MET A 37 7.84 8.44 6.12
C MET A 37 7.02 9.32 5.17
N GLY A 38 6.64 8.77 4.02
CA GLY A 38 5.82 9.45 3.02
C GLY A 38 4.44 9.79 3.57
N ALA A 39 3.76 8.83 4.21
CA ALA A 39 2.45 9.05 4.81
C ALA A 39 2.50 10.10 5.94
N LYS A 40 3.56 10.10 6.76
CA LYS A 40 3.77 11.12 7.81
C LYS A 40 3.92 12.55 7.27
N THR A 41 4.35 12.69 6.02
CA THR A 41 4.57 14.00 5.38
C THR A 41 3.35 14.44 4.57
N ALA A 42 2.77 13.54 3.78
CA ALA A 42 1.73 13.84 2.80
C ALA A 42 0.32 13.38 3.21
N LYS A 43 0.15 12.83 4.43
CA LYS A 43 -1.05 12.14 4.94
C LYS A 43 -1.39 10.83 4.22
N VAL A 44 -1.23 10.80 2.90
CA VAL A 44 -1.38 9.61 2.04
C VAL A 44 -0.14 9.49 1.16
N TRP A 45 0.32 8.25 0.96
CA TRP A 45 1.45 7.94 0.12
C TRP A 45 1.14 6.71 -0.74
N CYS A 46 1.54 6.76 -2.01
CA CYS A 46 1.46 5.65 -2.94
C CYS A 46 2.87 5.35 -3.47
N GLY A 47 3.29 4.11 -3.34
CA GLY A 47 4.55 3.62 -3.88
C GLY A 47 4.46 3.26 -5.36
N PRO A 48 5.62 2.95 -5.97
CA PRO A 48 5.66 2.49 -7.35
C PRO A 48 4.94 1.13 -7.49
N VAL A 49 4.61 0.79 -8.73
CA VAL A 49 4.15 -0.55 -9.07
C VAL A 49 5.32 -1.52 -8.94
N ILE A 50 5.13 -2.57 -8.14
CA ILE A 50 6.13 -3.61 -7.92
C ILE A 50 5.72 -4.84 -8.71
N TYR A 51 6.63 -5.30 -9.58
CA TYR A 51 6.54 -6.58 -10.26
C TYR A 51 7.46 -7.58 -9.56
N ARG A 52 6.88 -8.63 -9.00
CA ARG A 52 7.65 -9.76 -8.46
C ARG A 52 7.48 -10.95 -9.40
N PRO A 53 8.58 -11.62 -9.84
CA PRO A 53 8.47 -12.80 -10.67
C PRO A 53 7.53 -13.83 -10.07
N GLY A 54 6.57 -14.32 -10.86
CA GLY A 54 5.56 -15.29 -10.42
C GLY A 54 4.48 -14.73 -9.48
N SER A 55 4.39 -13.41 -9.28
CA SER A 55 3.33 -12.76 -8.51
C SER A 55 2.56 -11.72 -9.34
N GLU A 56 1.35 -11.42 -8.91
CA GLU A 56 0.55 -10.33 -9.47
C GLU A 56 1.23 -8.97 -9.15
N PRO A 57 1.18 -7.99 -10.08
CA PRO A 57 1.68 -6.64 -9.79
C PRO A 57 0.92 -6.04 -8.61
N SER A 58 1.63 -5.33 -7.74
CA SER A 58 1.05 -4.68 -6.57
C SER A 58 1.58 -3.27 -6.36
N ILE A 59 0.82 -2.45 -5.62
CA ILE A 59 1.30 -1.19 -5.05
C ILE A 59 1.28 -1.27 -3.55
N THR A 60 2.11 -0.45 -2.91
CA THR A 60 2.00 -0.16 -1.48
C THR A 60 1.38 1.21 -1.32
N MET A 61 0.30 1.30 -0.54
CA MET A 61 -0.32 2.54 -0.16
C MET A 61 -0.21 2.70 1.35
N ALA A 62 0.05 3.90 1.83
CA ALA A 62 0.08 4.18 3.25
C ALA A 62 -0.70 5.46 3.58
N MET A 63 -1.31 5.47 4.76
CA MET A 63 -2.03 6.62 5.29
C MET A 63 -1.64 6.83 6.74
N ALA A 64 -1.37 8.07 7.13
CA ALA A 64 -1.09 8.44 8.50
C ALA A 64 -2.33 9.04 9.15
N SER A 65 -2.67 8.54 10.34
CA SER A 65 -3.66 9.14 11.23
C SER A 65 -2.96 10.05 12.24
N TYR A 66 -3.57 11.19 12.53
CA TYR A 66 -3.01 12.20 13.43
C TYR A 66 -3.96 12.42 14.60
N ASP A 67 -3.37 12.52 15.79
CA ASP A 67 -3.99 13.13 16.95
C ASP A 67 -3.40 14.54 17.10
N ASN A 68 -4.22 15.56 16.82
CA ASN A 68 -3.80 16.95 16.64
C ASN A 68 -2.68 17.10 15.59
N LEU A 69 -1.42 17.31 16.02
CA LEU A 69 -0.24 17.46 15.16
C LEU A 69 0.72 16.27 15.24
N VAL A 70 0.40 15.25 16.04
CA VAL A 70 1.25 14.08 16.25
C VAL A 70 0.67 12.90 15.50
N VAL A 71 1.52 12.16 14.79
CA VAL A 71 1.10 10.93 14.10
C VAL A 71 0.74 9.89 15.16
N ALA A 72 -0.53 9.47 15.20
CA ALA A 72 -1.01 8.45 16.13
C ALA A 72 -0.69 7.04 15.61
N ASN A 73 -0.91 6.82 14.32
CA ASN A 73 -0.57 5.57 13.64
C ASN A 73 -0.47 5.78 12.14
N SER A 74 0.03 4.77 11.44
CA SER A 74 0.04 4.67 9.98
C SER A 74 -0.48 3.30 9.57
N VAL A 75 -1.39 3.29 8.60
CA VAL A 75 -1.91 2.07 7.98
C VAL A 75 -1.19 1.89 6.65
N ILE A 76 -0.61 0.72 6.43
CA ILE A 76 0.08 0.35 5.19
C ILE A 76 -0.69 -0.79 4.56
N ALA A 77 -1.06 -0.66 3.29
CA ALA A 77 -1.78 -1.66 2.53
C ALA A 77 -1.00 -2.02 1.28
N GLU A 78 -0.79 -3.32 1.05
CA GLU A 78 -0.33 -3.84 -0.23
C GLU A 78 -1.54 -4.29 -1.05
N ILE A 79 -1.75 -3.67 -2.20
CA ILE A 79 -2.93 -3.81 -3.04
C ILE A 79 -2.52 -4.50 -4.34
N SER A 80 -3.16 -5.63 -4.69
CA SER A 80 -2.96 -6.28 -6.00
C SER A 80 -3.61 -5.42 -7.08
N LEU A 81 -2.92 -5.26 -8.21
CA LEU A 81 -3.42 -4.56 -9.39
C LEU A 81 -4.10 -5.49 -10.39
N LYS A 82 -4.15 -6.80 -10.15
CA LYS A 82 -4.91 -7.72 -11.01
C LYS A 82 -6.38 -7.29 -11.20
N PRO A 83 -7.09 -6.79 -10.17
CA PRO A 83 -8.43 -6.24 -10.35
C PRO A 83 -8.49 -4.97 -11.22
N ILE A 84 -7.42 -4.18 -11.29
CA ILE A 84 -7.40 -2.95 -12.09
C ILE A 84 -7.46 -3.29 -13.58
N TRP A 85 -6.93 -4.44 -14.02
CA TRP A 85 -7.11 -4.90 -15.39
C TRP A 85 -8.58 -4.90 -15.83
N PHE A 86 -9.51 -5.28 -14.93
CA PHE A 86 -10.95 -5.21 -15.22
C PHE A 86 -11.46 -3.77 -15.41
N ILE A 87 -10.90 -2.81 -14.68
CA ILE A 87 -11.28 -1.40 -14.76
C ILE A 87 -10.79 -0.77 -16.07
N VAL A 88 -9.55 -1.06 -16.49
CA VAL A 88 -9.03 -0.52 -17.77
C VAL A 88 -9.63 -1.25 -18.97
N SER A 89 -9.95 -2.55 -18.86
CA SER A 89 -10.60 -3.31 -19.94
C SER A 89 -12.06 -2.91 -20.17
N GLU A 90 -12.72 -2.34 -19.16
CA GLU A 90 -14.08 -1.78 -19.28
C GLU A 90 -14.10 -0.42 -19.97
N ILE A 91 -12.95 0.27 -20.08
CA ILE A 91 -12.83 1.51 -20.88
C ILE A 91 -12.90 1.13 -22.36
N HIS A 92 -14.11 1.05 -22.89
CA HIS A 92 -14.37 0.93 -24.31
C HIS A 92 -14.15 2.30 -24.98
N VAL A 93 -12.92 2.60 -25.39
CA VAL A 93 -12.69 3.64 -26.40
C VAL A 93 -13.11 3.04 -27.73
N GLY A 94 -14.34 3.36 -28.15
CA GLY A 94 -15.09 2.81 -29.29
C GLY A 94 -14.34 1.91 -30.28
N ARG A 95 -14.74 0.64 -30.38
CA ARG A 95 -14.35 -0.45 -31.33
C ARG A 95 -12.87 -0.66 -31.70
N SER A 96 -11.93 0.23 -31.34
CA SER A 96 -10.55 0.22 -31.84
C SER A 96 -9.51 0.80 -30.89
N GLY A 97 -9.88 1.37 -29.74
CA GLY A 97 -8.92 2.06 -28.87
C GLY A 97 -8.31 1.15 -27.80
N GLN A 98 -6.97 1.09 -27.74
CA GLN A 98 -6.22 0.43 -26.68
C GLN A 98 -5.70 1.47 -25.69
N GLY A 99 -5.91 1.25 -24.39
CA GLY A 99 -5.34 2.07 -23.32
C GLY A 99 -4.05 1.45 -22.80
N PHE A 100 -2.99 2.24 -22.69
CA PHE A 100 -1.70 1.83 -22.12
C PHE A 100 -1.37 2.66 -20.88
N VAL A 101 -0.78 2.03 -19.87
CA VAL A 101 -0.14 2.71 -18.73
C VAL A 101 1.35 2.80 -19.03
N ILE A 102 1.89 4.00 -19.11
CA ILE A 102 3.32 4.27 -19.31
C ILE A 102 3.78 5.19 -18.18
N ASP A 103 4.94 4.88 -17.60
CA ASP A 103 5.68 5.66 -16.60
C ASP A 103 6.44 6.82 -17.25
#